data_AF-A0A523Y927-F1
#
_entry.id   AF-A0A523Y927-F1
#
_cell.length_a   1.000
_cell.length_b   1.000
_cell.length_c   1.000
_cell.angle_alpha   90.00
_cell.angle_beta   90.00
_cell.angle_gamma   90.00
#
_symmetry.space_group_name_H-M   'P 1'
#
loop_
_entity.id
_entity.type
_entity.pdbx_description
1 polymer ?
#
loop_
_entity_poly.entity_id
_entity_poly.type
_entity_poly.pdbx_seq_one_letter_code
_entity_poly.pdbx_strand_id
1 'polypeptide(L)'
;MDIADVKKKLSSDEKVLVSAFKLETLYKKHKFKIWAVVAALILFFVGKAAMDAMHNAKLAEANQAFLTLQIKADDTQALQTLKEKNPALFELFSYAQAVKKQDVKALNTLAGSSN
;
A
#
# COMPACT_ATOMS: atom_id res chain seq x y z
N MET A 1 54.56 -9.10 -15.70
CA MET A 1 54.03 -7.82 -15.18
C MET A 1 52.53 -8.00 -15.02
N ASP A 2 52.01 -7.81 -13.82
CA ASP A 2 50.62 -8.14 -13.49
C ASP A 2 49.66 -7.01 -13.90
N ILE A 3 48.41 -7.33 -14.24
CA ILE A 3 47.41 -6.33 -14.66
C ILE A 3 47.13 -5.35 -13.49
N ALA A 4 47.30 -5.81 -12.26
CA ALA A 4 47.21 -5.00 -11.05
C ALA A 4 48.31 -3.92 -10.98
N ASP A 5 49.54 -4.24 -11.41
CA ASP A 5 50.68 -3.31 -11.37
C ASP A 5 50.55 -2.19 -12.40
N VAL A 6 49.99 -2.49 -13.57
CA VAL A 6 49.70 -1.52 -14.63
C VAL A 6 48.63 -0.51 -14.17
N LYS A 7 47.58 -0.97 -13.48
CA LYS A 7 46.51 -0.10 -12.97
C LYS A 7 46.98 0.85 -11.87
N LYS A 8 47.99 0.45 -11.09
CA LYS A 8 48.55 1.25 -9.99
C LYS A 8 49.35 2.47 -10.49
N LYS A 9 49.89 2.40 -11.72
CA LYS A 9 50.69 3.45 -12.36
C LYS A 9 49.90 4.48 -13.17
N LEU A 10 48.58 4.32 -13.33
CA LEU A 10 47.74 5.26 -14.07
C LEU A 10 47.61 6.60 -13.33
N SER A 11 47.63 7.69 -14.09
CA SER A 11 47.31 9.04 -13.60
C SER A 11 45.84 9.15 -13.17
N SER A 12 45.48 10.22 -12.47
CA SER A 12 44.11 10.39 -11.94
C SER A 12 43.05 10.38 -13.04
N ASP A 13 43.34 11.02 -14.18
CA ASP A 13 42.41 11.15 -15.31
C ASP A 13 42.20 9.81 -16.04
N GLU A 14 43.26 9.03 -16.20
CA GLU A 14 43.17 7.70 -16.82
C GLU A 14 42.38 6.72 -15.95
N LYS A 15 42.44 6.85 -14.62
CA LYS A 15 41.60 6.06 -13.70
C LYS A 15 40.12 6.40 -13.84
N VAL A 16 39.78 7.68 -14.07
CA VAL A 16 38.40 8.11 -14.33
C VAL A 16 37.89 7.50 -15.63
N LEU A 17 38.68 7.56 -16.71
CA LEU A 17 38.31 6.95 -17.99
C LEU A 17 38.10 5.44 -17.89
N VAL A 18 39.01 4.71 -17.23
CA VAL A 18 38.88 3.26 -17.02
C VAL A 18 37.61 2.93 -16.21
N SER A 19 37.24 3.79 -15.26
CA SER A 19 36.03 3.61 -14.46
C SER A 19 34.76 3.84 -15.30
N ALA A 20 34.76 4.86 -16.17
CA ALA A 20 33.68 5.10 -17.12
C ALA A 20 33.49 3.93 -18.09
N PHE A 21 34.58 3.41 -18.68
CA PHE A 21 34.52 2.25 -19.58
C PHE A 21 34.02 0.98 -18.88
N LYS A 22 34.40 0.76 -17.62
CA LYS A 22 33.86 -0.34 -16.81
C LYS A 22 32.35 -0.21 -16.61
N LEU A 23 31.87 0.98 -16.24
CA LEU A 23 30.44 1.23 -16.08
C LEU A 23 29.68 1.01 -17.40
N GLU A 24 30.22 1.51 -18.51
CA GLU A 24 29.64 1.30 -19.84
C GLU A 24 29.58 -0.19 -20.21
N THR A 25 30.65 -0.93 -19.93
CA THR A 25 30.72 -2.38 -20.20
C THR A 25 29.70 -3.15 -19.36
N LEU A 26 29.59 -2.82 -18.06
CA LEU A 26 28.60 -3.41 -17.17
C LEU A 26 27.17 -3.07 -17.60
N TYR A 27 26.92 -1.82 -17.97
CA TYR A 27 25.63 -1.39 -18.50
C TYR A 27 25.30 -2.15 -19.79
N LYS A 28 26.19 -2.19 -20.79
CA LYS A 28 25.95 -2.92 -22.04
C LYS A 28 25.67 -4.41 -21.80
N LYS A 29 26.38 -5.04 -20.85
CA LYS A 29 26.20 -6.45 -20.49
C LYS A 29 24.89 -6.73 -19.73
N HIS A 30 24.42 -5.79 -18.92
CA HIS A 30 23.28 -5.99 -18.02
C HIS A 30 22.10 -5.04 -18.28
N LYS A 31 22.08 -4.28 -19.38
CA LYS A 31 21.08 -3.24 -19.68
C LYS A 31 19.65 -3.75 -19.52
N PHE A 32 19.36 -4.96 -20.00
CA PHE A 32 18.02 -5.55 -19.87
C PHE A 32 17.65 -5.86 -18.42
N LYS A 33 18.60 -6.33 -17.61
CA LYS A 33 18.38 -6.58 -16.18
C LYS A 33 18.17 -5.27 -15.41
N ILE A 34 18.97 -4.25 -15.72
CA ILE A 34 18.84 -2.91 -15.12
C ILE A 34 17.46 -2.34 -15.44
N TRP A 35 17.05 -2.36 -16.72
CA TRP A 35 15.73 -1.89 -17.12
C TRP A 35 14.58 -2.71 -16.54
N ALA A 36 14.75 -4.04 -16.39
CA ALA A 36 13.76 -4.87 -15.72
C ALA A 36 13.59 -4.48 -14.24
N VAL A 37 14.68 -4.20 -13.52
CA VAL A 37 14.62 -3.71 -12.13
C VAL A 37 13.96 -2.33 -12.06
N VAL A 38 14.33 -1.41 -12.96
CA VAL A 38 13.71 -0.07 -13.02
C VAL A 38 12.20 -0.19 -13.28
N ALA A 39 11.79 -1.01 -14.25
CA ALA A 39 10.37 -1.25 -14.54
C ALA A 39 9.64 -1.87 -13.34
N ALA A 40 10.25 -2.86 -12.66
CA ALA A 40 9.69 -3.47 -11.47
C ALA A 40 9.52 -2.46 -10.32
N LEU A 41 10.48 -1.57 -10.12
CA LEU A 41 10.37 -0.49 -9.13
C LEU A 41 9.24 0.48 -9.47
N ILE A 42 9.13 0.91 -10.73
CA ILE A 42 8.04 1.78 -11.18
C ILE A 42 6.69 1.11 -10.93
N LEU A 43 6.52 -0.15 -11.35
CA LEU A 43 5.29 -0.91 -11.13
C LEU A 43 4.97 -1.07 -9.65
N PHE A 44 5.98 -1.32 -8.81
CA PHE A 44 5.80 -1.43 -7.36
C PHE A 44 5.28 -0.12 -6.76
N PHE A 45 5.89 1.02 -7.07
CA PHE A 45 5.46 2.30 -6.52
C PHE A 45 4.09 2.76 -7.06
N VAL A 46 3.81 2.53 -8.34
CA VAL A 46 2.49 2.81 -8.94
C VAL A 46 1.42 1.93 -8.29
N GLY A 47 1.69 0.62 -8.17
CA GLY A 47 0.77 -0.32 -7.54
C GLY A 47 0.50 0.05 -6.08
N LYS A 48 1.54 0.39 -5.32
CA LYS A 48 1.41 0.85 -3.93
C LYS A 48 0.57 2.12 -3.84
N ALA A 49 0.86 3.14 -4.64
CA ALA A 49 0.11 4.39 -4.62
C ALA A 49 -1.38 4.18 -4.98
N ALA A 50 -1.67 3.32 -5.96
CA ALA A 50 -3.04 2.99 -6.33
C ALA A 50 -3.78 2.25 -5.19
N MET A 51 -3.13 1.26 -4.56
CA MET A 51 -3.71 0.54 -3.41
C MET A 51 -3.96 1.48 -2.22
N ASP A 52 -3.01 2.35 -1.91
CA ASP A 52 -3.15 3.32 -0.81
C ASP A 52 -4.30 4.30 -1.09
N ALA A 53 -4.42 4.79 -2.33
CA ALA A 53 -5.53 5.67 -2.74
C ALA A 53 -6.89 4.97 -2.61
N MET A 54 -7.01 3.72 -3.08
CA MET A 54 -8.24 2.92 -2.96
C MET A 54 -8.59 2.64 -1.49
N HIS A 55 -7.59 2.33 -0.67
CA HIS A 55 -7.78 2.09 0.76
C HIS A 55 -8.28 3.34 1.48
N ASN A 56 -7.67 4.50 1.21
CA ASN A 56 -8.09 5.77 1.79
C ASN A 56 -9.49 6.19 1.34
N ALA A 57 -9.84 5.98 0.06
CA ALA A 57 -11.19 6.23 -0.44
C ALA A 57 -12.24 5.35 0.26
N LYS A 58 -11.94 4.05 0.40
CA LYS A 58 -12.79 3.10 1.14
C LYS A 58 -13.02 3.53 2.60
N LEU A 59 -11.96 3.97 3.29
CA LEU A 59 -12.06 4.48 4.66
C LEU A 59 -12.87 5.79 4.74
N ALA A 60 -12.66 6.71 3.80
CA ALA A 60 -13.39 7.97 3.75
C ALA A 60 -14.90 7.72 3.55
N GLU A 61 -15.28 6.87 2.60
CA GLU A 61 -16.67 6.48 2.35
C GLU A 61 -17.31 5.81 3.59
N ALA A 62 -16.59 4.90 4.25
CA ALA A 62 -17.06 4.28 5.48
C ALA A 62 -17.27 5.29 6.61
N ASN A 63 -16.33 6.23 6.80
CA ASN A 63 -16.45 7.26 7.83
C ASN A 63 -17.63 8.20 7.56
N GLN A 64 -17.85 8.59 6.30
CA GLN A 64 -19.02 9.39 5.91
C GLN A 64 -20.33 8.64 6.18
N ALA A 65 -20.41 7.36 5.81
CA ALA A 65 -21.56 6.52 6.12
C ALA A 65 -21.81 6.42 7.64
N PHE A 66 -20.76 6.25 8.44
CA PHE A 66 -20.86 6.23 9.89
C PHE A 66 -21.36 7.57 10.47
N LEU A 67 -20.86 8.72 9.98
CA LEU A 67 -21.36 10.04 10.39
C LEU A 67 -22.84 10.21 10.05
N THR A 68 -23.28 9.79 8.87
CA THR A 68 -24.70 9.79 8.49
C THR A 68 -25.53 8.96 9.47
N LEU A 69 -25.05 7.77 9.85
CA LEU A 69 -25.76 6.89 10.78
C LEU A 69 -25.83 7.43 12.21
N GLN A 70 -24.90 8.28 12.62
CA GLN A 70 -25.01 8.97 13.92
C GLN A 70 -26.17 9.97 13.96
N ILE A 71 -26.53 10.55 12.82
CA ILE A 71 -27.65 11.49 12.68
C ILE A 71 -28.95 10.72 12.40
N LYS A 72 -28.88 9.75 11.48
CA LYS A 72 -30.03 8.96 11.00
C LYS A 72 -29.67 7.47 11.01
N ALA A 73 -29.93 6.84 12.15
CA ALA A 73 -29.45 5.49 12.43
C ALA A 73 -30.15 4.36 11.64
N ASP A 74 -31.25 4.66 10.96
CA ASP A 74 -32.03 3.74 10.13
C ASP A 74 -31.76 3.93 8.62
N ASP A 75 -30.77 4.75 8.26
CA ASP A 75 -30.43 4.98 6.86
C ASP A 75 -29.85 3.71 6.21
N THR A 76 -30.63 3.08 5.34
CA THR A 76 -30.29 1.78 4.73
C THR A 76 -29.10 1.87 3.77
N GLN A 77 -28.92 3.00 3.08
CA GLN A 77 -27.79 3.19 2.17
C GLN A 77 -26.49 3.37 2.96
N ALA A 78 -26.52 4.16 4.04
CA ALA A 78 -25.36 4.33 4.89
C ALA A 78 -25.00 3.03 5.65
N LEU A 79 -26.00 2.25 6.09
CA LEU A 79 -25.77 0.92 6.68
C LEU A 79 -25.06 -0.03 5.72
N GLN A 80 -25.54 -0.10 4.48
CA GLN A 80 -24.94 -0.97 3.47
C GLN A 80 -23.51 -0.52 3.13
N THR A 81 -23.31 0.78 2.94
CA THR A 81 -22.00 1.37 2.66
C THR A 81 -21.03 1.07 3.81
N LEU A 82 -21.45 1.26 5.06
CA LEU A 82 -20.60 0.98 6.22
C LEU A 82 -20.23 -0.50 6.29
N LYS A 83 -21.18 -1.41 6.05
CA LYS A 83 -20.95 -2.86 6.06
C LYS A 83 -19.97 -3.31 4.99
N GLU A 84 -20.09 -2.80 3.78
CA GLU A 84 -19.22 -3.18 2.65
C GLU A 84 -17.81 -2.56 2.76
N LYS A 85 -17.75 -1.30 3.19
CA LYS A 85 -16.52 -0.52 3.20
C LYS A 85 -15.74 -0.66 4.50
N ASN A 86 -16.39 -0.95 5.63
CA ASN A 86 -15.70 -1.21 6.90
C ASN A 86 -16.56 -2.11 7.83
N PRO A 87 -16.48 -3.45 7.66
CA PRO A 87 -17.24 -4.41 8.46
C PRO A 87 -17.05 -4.25 9.97
N ALA A 88 -15.82 -4.00 10.42
CA ALA A 88 -15.52 -3.81 11.85
C ALA A 88 -16.22 -2.55 12.40
N LEU A 89 -16.21 -1.45 11.66
CA LEU A 89 -16.91 -0.23 12.07
C LEU A 89 -18.44 -0.40 12.00
N PHE A 90 -18.95 -1.18 11.05
CA PHE A 90 -20.36 -1.58 11.00
C PHE A 90 -20.78 -2.38 12.24
N GLU A 91 -19.96 -3.33 12.67
CA GLU A 91 -20.24 -4.12 13.88
C GLU A 91 -20.19 -3.27 15.14
N LEU A 92 -19.21 -2.37 15.25
CA LEU A 92 -19.13 -1.43 16.36
C LEU A 92 -20.39 -0.55 16.44
N PHE A 93 -20.82 -0.01 15.30
CA PHE A 93 -22.07 0.74 15.21
C PHE A 93 -23.28 -0.11 15.61
N SER A 94 -23.39 -1.33 15.07
CA SER A 94 -24.48 -2.26 15.34
C SER A 94 -24.55 -2.65 16.82
N TYR A 95 -23.39 -2.85 17.46
CA TYR A 95 -23.27 -3.11 18.89
C TYR A 95 -23.78 -1.93 19.71
N ALA A 96 -23.33 -0.71 19.40
CA ALA A 96 -23.80 0.49 20.09
C ALA A 96 -25.33 0.67 19.98
N GLN A 97 -25.91 0.36 18.82
CA GLN A 97 -27.35 0.40 18.61
C GLN A 97 -28.09 -0.71 19.37
N ALA A 98 -27.55 -1.93 19.39
CA ALA A 98 -28.12 -3.05 20.14
C ALA A 98 -28.11 -2.78 21.65
N VAL A 99 -27.05 -2.19 22.18
CA VAL A 99 -26.98 -1.74 23.59
C VAL A 99 -28.07 -0.70 23.88
N LYS A 100 -28.20 0.35 23.05
CA LYS A 100 -29.23 1.38 23.22
C LYS A 100 -30.65 0.82 23.19
N LYS A 101 -30.89 -0.20 22.37
CA LYS A 101 -32.21 -0.85 22.19
C LYS A 101 -32.43 -2.02 23.14
N GLN A 102 -31.44 -2.37 23.97
CA GLN A 102 -31.44 -3.58 24.80
C GLN A 102 -31.73 -4.87 23.99
N ASP A 103 -31.25 -4.93 22.76
CA ASP A 103 -31.46 -6.08 21.85
C ASP A 103 -30.44 -7.20 22.14
N VAL A 104 -30.79 -8.04 23.11
CA VAL A 104 -29.96 -9.17 23.57
C VAL A 104 -29.67 -10.17 22.44
N LYS A 105 -30.59 -10.33 21.47
CA LYS A 105 -30.41 -11.26 20.35
C LYS A 105 -29.34 -10.74 19.40
N ALA A 106 -29.38 -9.45 19.08
CA ALA A 106 -28.35 -8.80 18.28
C ALA A 106 -26.98 -8.85 18.98
N LEU A 107 -26.93 -8.58 20.30
CA LEU A 107 -25.69 -8.65 21.08
C LEU A 107 -25.06 -10.04 21.07
N ASN A 108 -25.85 -11.11 21.24
CA ASN A 108 -25.36 -12.49 21.17
C ASN A 108 -24.82 -12.85 19.78
N THR A 109 -25.44 -12.31 18.73
CA THR A 109 -24.97 -12.53 17.35
C THR A 109 -23.63 -11.83 17.11
N LEU A 110 -23.49 -10.60 17.61
CA LEU A 110 -22.26 -9.81 17.47
C LEU A 110 -21.11 -10.35 18.33
N ALA A 111 -21.39 -10.94 19.49
CA ALA A 111 -20.38 -11.55 20.36
C ALA A 111 -19.63 -12.73 19.71
N GLY A 112 -20.25 -13.39 18.73
CA GLY A 112 -19.63 -14.48 17.97
C GLY A 112 -18.89 -14.05 16.70
N SER A 113 -18.83 -12.74 16.41
CA SER A 113 -18.17 -12.25 15.20
C SER A 113 -16.64 -12.24 15.34
N SER A 114 -15.94 -12.45 14.22
CA SER A 114 -14.47 -12.50 14.14
C SER A 114 -13.88 -11.38 13.27
N ASN A 115 -14.64 -10.32 13.00
CA ASN A 115 -14.18 -9.18 12.19
C ASN A 115 -13.13 -8.32 12.93
#